data_AF-A0A9D1N2D3-F1
#
_entry.id   AF-A0A9D1N2D3-F1
#
_cell.length_a   1.000
_cell.length_b   1.000
_cell.length_c   1.000
_cell.angle_alpha   90.00
_cell.angle_beta   90.00
_cell.angle_gamma   90.00
#
_symmetry.space_group_name_H-M   'P 1'
#
loop_
_entity.id
_entity.type
_entity.pdbx_description
1 polymer ?
#
loop_
_entity_poly.entity_id
_entity_poly.type
_entity_poly.pdbx_seq_one_letter_code
_entity_poly.pdbx_strand_id
1 'polypeptide(L)'
;MTEYGHVLCLFCKTGKEQGVVQAINESGLGRAIYPQRIRRRYSKAHRGYEQERAPLLPGYVFVYLTDGTLAVEWRQLSGVIRALGYGEGGQDYLAGSDLAFADWLWQRDGAIEGVKVMEAGRRIEIVDSVF
;
A
#
# COMPACT_ATOMS: atom_id res chain seq x y z
N MET A 1 -3.80 -19.65 6.15
CA MET A 1 -5.03 -19.14 5.51
C MET A 1 -4.83 -17.66 5.35
N THR A 2 -4.85 -17.13 4.14
CA THR A 2 -4.85 -15.69 3.92
C THR A 2 -6.16 -15.11 4.45
N GLU A 3 -6.08 -14.01 5.20
CA GLU A 3 -7.26 -13.36 5.82
C GLU A 3 -8.14 -12.59 4.80
N TYR A 4 -7.74 -12.60 3.52
CA TYR A 4 -8.43 -11.99 2.39
C TYR A 4 -8.40 -12.94 1.19
N GLY A 5 -9.36 -12.76 0.27
CA GLY A 5 -9.47 -13.53 -0.97
C GLY A 5 -8.75 -12.85 -2.14
N HIS A 6 -8.88 -11.53 -2.24
CA HIS A 6 -8.33 -10.75 -3.36
C HIS A 6 -7.69 -9.45 -2.91
N VAL A 7 -6.76 -8.93 -3.71
CA VAL A 7 -6.13 -7.63 -3.50
C VAL A 7 -6.23 -6.78 -4.75
N LEU A 8 -6.58 -5.51 -4.57
CA LEU A 8 -6.58 -4.48 -5.59
C LEU A 8 -5.49 -3.45 -5.28
N CYS A 9 -5.00 -2.77 -6.33
CA CYS A 9 -4.19 -1.56 -6.16
C CYS A 9 -4.94 -0.36 -6.71
N LEU A 10 -5.18 0.63 -5.84
CA LEU A 10 -5.80 1.90 -6.19
C LEU A 10 -4.72 2.96 -6.41
N PHE A 11 -4.87 3.71 -7.50
CA PHE A 11 -4.13 4.94 -7.72
C PHE A 11 -4.94 6.12 -7.22
N CYS A 12 -4.41 6.85 -6.24
CA CYS A 12 -5.02 8.01 -5.61
C CYS A 12 -4.15 9.26 -5.76
N LYS A 13 -4.70 10.43 -5.41
CA LYS A 13 -3.95 11.68 -5.36
C LYS A 13 -2.83 11.56 -4.31
N THR A 14 -1.61 11.93 -4.69
CA THR A 14 -0.47 11.97 -3.77
C THR A 14 -0.78 12.84 -2.55
N GLY A 15 -0.45 12.35 -1.36
CA GLY A 15 -0.75 13.02 -0.08
C GLY A 15 -2.18 12.80 0.44
N LYS A 16 -3.01 12.02 -0.27
CA LYS A 16 -4.36 11.61 0.17
C LYS A 16 -4.45 10.13 0.56
N GLU A 17 -3.34 9.39 0.53
CA GLU A 17 -3.28 7.95 0.76
C GLU A 17 -3.89 7.58 2.12
N GLN A 18 -3.52 8.30 3.17
CA GLN A 18 -4.05 8.07 4.52
C GLN A 18 -5.57 8.26 4.59
N GLY A 19 -6.09 9.30 3.95
CA GLY A 19 -7.54 9.57 3.92
C GLY A 19 -8.31 8.50 3.15
N VAL A 20 -7.75 8.02 2.03
CA VAL A 20 -8.33 6.91 1.26
C VAL A 20 -8.34 5.62 2.08
N VAL A 21 -7.21 5.30 2.74
CA VAL A 21 -7.11 4.13 3.61
C VAL A 21 -8.14 4.17 4.74
N GLN A 22 -8.27 5.32 5.42
CA GLN A 22 -9.23 5.50 6.49
C GLN A 22 -10.67 5.31 5.98
N ALA A 23 -11.04 5.95 4.87
CA ALA A 23 -12.37 5.84 4.30
C ALA A 23 -12.74 4.39 3.94
N ILE A 24 -11.79 3.62 3.36
CA ILE A 24 -12.04 2.22 3.00
C ILE A 24 -12.17 1.36 4.25
N ASN A 25 -11.27 1.51 5.23
CA ASN A 25 -11.32 0.74 6.47
C ASN A 25 -12.61 1.02 7.26
N GLU A 26 -13.05 2.26 7.33
CA GLU A 26 -14.29 2.67 8.02
C GLU A 26 -15.56 2.22 7.28
N SER A 27 -15.52 2.14 5.95
CA SER A 27 -16.66 1.68 5.15
C SER A 27 -16.93 0.17 5.27
N GLY A 28 -15.99 -0.61 5.80
CA GLY A 28 -16.09 -2.07 5.89
C GLY A 28 -15.98 -2.79 4.55
N LEU A 29 -15.64 -2.08 3.46
CA LEU A 29 -15.43 -2.67 2.12
C LEU A 29 -14.23 -3.62 2.07
N GLY A 30 -13.31 -3.51 3.01
CA GLY A 30 -12.10 -4.31 3.12
C GLY A 30 -11.09 -3.63 4.03
N ARG A 31 -9.86 -4.14 4.03
CA ARG A 31 -8.74 -3.47 4.69
C ARG A 31 -7.87 -2.81 3.64
N ALA A 32 -7.52 -1.55 3.84
CA ALA A 32 -6.66 -0.77 2.97
C ALA A 32 -5.36 -0.41 3.69
N ILE A 33 -4.26 -0.46 2.95
CA ILE A 33 -2.91 -0.19 3.43
C ILE A 33 -2.18 0.59 2.34
N TYR A 34 -1.43 1.62 2.71
CA TYR A 34 -0.49 2.27 1.79
C TYR A 34 0.95 2.00 2.26
N PRO A 35 1.90 1.77 1.35
CA PRO A 35 3.28 1.47 1.73
C PRO A 35 3.93 2.68 2.41
N GLN A 36 4.43 2.49 3.62
CA GLN A 36 5.13 3.50 4.41
C GLN A 36 6.58 3.07 4.64
N ARG A 37 7.53 3.93 4.30
CA ARG A 37 8.92 3.79 4.75
C ARG A 37 9.07 4.44 6.12
N ILE A 38 9.60 3.69 7.06
CA ILE A 38 9.93 4.17 8.40
C ILE A 38 11.44 4.49 8.43
N ARG A 39 11.78 5.72 8.78
CA ARG A 39 13.17 6.17 8.98
C ARG A 39 13.37 6.62 10.41
N ARG A 40 14.51 6.27 11.01
CA ARG A 40 14.93 6.83 12.30
C ARG A 40 15.72 8.10 12.04
N ARG A 41 15.17 9.25 12.40
CA ARG A 41 15.85 10.54 12.31
C ARG A 41 16.23 11.01 13.71
N TYR A 42 17.48 11.38 13.90
CA TYR A 42 17.88 12.04 15.15
C TYR A 42 17.27 13.44 15.20
N SER A 43 16.41 13.66 16.18
CA SER A 43 15.79 14.94 16.49
C SER A 43 16.62 15.68 17.52
N LYS A 44 17.22 16.80 17.09
CA LYS A 44 17.97 17.68 18.01
C LYS A 44 17.05 18.33 19.06
N ALA A 45 15.77 18.53 18.74
CA ALA A 45 14.79 19.13 19.63
C ALA A 45 14.43 18.21 20.81
N HIS A 46 14.25 16.91 20.55
CA HIS A 46 13.89 15.92 21.57
C HIS A 46 15.09 15.12 22.10
N ARG A 47 16.32 15.45 21.66
CA ARG A 47 17.57 14.73 21.99
C ARG A 47 17.43 13.20 21.89
N GLY A 48 16.81 12.74 20.80
CA GLY A 48 16.50 11.33 20.61
C GLY A 48 16.27 10.98 19.15
N TYR A 49 16.14 9.68 18.86
CA TYR A 49 15.74 9.20 17.54
C TYR A 49 14.21 9.16 17.45
N GLU A 50 13.66 9.89 16.49
CA GLU A 50 12.24 9.85 16.14
C GLU A 50 12.05 8.93 14.92
N GLN A 51 10.94 8.17 14.93
CA GLN A 51 10.49 7.49 13.72
C GLN A 51 9.70 8.45 12.85
N GLU A 52 10.21 8.72 11.65
CA GLU A 52 9.51 9.45 10.61
C GLU A 52 8.91 8.43 9.62
N ARG A 53 7.59 8.51 9.43
CA ARG A 53 6.86 7.72 8.44
C ARG A 53 6.64 8.57 7.20
N ALA A 54 7.03 8.06 6.03
CA ALA A 54 6.77 8.69 4.75
C ALA A 54 6.21 7.66 3.76
N PRO A 55 5.31 8.03 2.83
CA PRO A 55 4.88 7.12 1.78
C PRO A 55 6.07 6.57 0.99
N LEU A 56 6.16 5.25 0.84
CA LEU A 56 7.17 4.61 -0.02
C LEU A 56 6.74 4.66 -1.49
N LEU A 57 5.45 4.48 -1.75
CA LEU A 57 4.84 4.55 -3.07
C LEU A 57 3.75 5.63 -3.06
N PRO A 58 4.11 6.91 -3.30
CA PRO A 58 3.15 7.99 -3.28
C PRO A 58 2.04 7.78 -4.32
N GLY A 59 0.79 7.94 -3.90
CA GLY A 59 -0.40 7.74 -4.73
C GLY A 59 -0.88 6.29 -4.84
N TYR A 60 -0.29 5.32 -4.15
CA TYR A 60 -0.69 3.91 -4.23
C TYR A 60 -1.28 3.41 -2.90
N VAL A 61 -2.46 2.78 -2.98
CA VAL A 61 -3.16 2.16 -1.87
C VAL A 61 -3.53 0.72 -2.25
N PHE A 62 -3.19 -0.23 -1.40
CA PHE A 62 -3.52 -1.65 -1.58
C PHE A 62 -4.76 -1.98 -0.75
N VAL A 63 -5.76 -2.59 -1.38
CA VAL A 63 -7.03 -2.93 -0.75
C VAL A 63 -7.23 -4.44 -0.75
N TYR A 64 -7.32 -5.02 0.43
CA TYR A 64 -7.48 -6.43 0.71
C TYR A 64 -8.95 -6.71 0.96
N LEU A 65 -9.54 -7.50 0.08
CA LEU A 65 -10.97 -7.81 0.04
C LEU A 65 -11.22 -9.24 0.50
N THR A 66 -12.27 -9.44 1.28
CA THR A 66 -12.78 -10.77 1.61
C THR A 66 -13.64 -11.31 0.47
N ASP A 67 -13.74 -12.64 0.39
CA ASP A 67 -14.60 -13.30 -0.59
C ASP A 67 -16.06 -12.85 -0.41
N GLY A 68 -16.72 -12.48 -1.52
CA GLY A 68 -18.10 -11.97 -1.51
C GLY A 68 -18.24 -10.45 -1.45
N THR A 69 -17.14 -9.69 -1.51
CA THR A 69 -17.20 -8.23 -1.65
C THR A 69 -17.92 -7.85 -2.96
N LEU A 70 -18.95 -7.00 -2.86
CA LEU A 70 -19.70 -6.48 -4.01
C LEU A 70 -18.80 -5.64 -4.93
N ALA A 71 -19.17 -5.50 -6.20
CA ALA A 71 -18.48 -4.59 -7.11
C ALA A 71 -18.56 -3.15 -6.56
N VAL A 72 -17.40 -2.57 -6.23
CA VAL A 72 -17.28 -1.21 -5.69
C VAL A 72 -16.83 -0.26 -6.81
N GLU A 73 -17.55 0.85 -6.96
CA GLU A 73 -17.15 1.96 -7.83
C GLU A 73 -16.06 2.82 -7.15
N TRP A 74 -14.81 2.34 -7.15
CA TRP A 74 -13.67 2.98 -6.46
C TRP A 74 -13.47 4.46 -6.81
N ARG A 75 -13.84 4.89 -8.02
CA ARG A 75 -13.74 6.28 -8.48
C ARG A 75 -14.61 7.26 -7.69
N GLN A 76 -15.65 6.78 -7.01
CA GLN A 76 -16.52 7.61 -6.18
C GLN A 76 -15.88 7.96 -4.83
N LEU A 77 -14.86 7.22 -4.40
CA LEU A 77 -14.12 7.51 -3.18
C LEU A 77 -13.25 8.75 -3.36
N SER A 78 -13.40 9.71 -2.45
CA SER A 78 -12.65 10.97 -2.50
C SER A 78 -11.15 10.72 -2.47
N GLY A 79 -10.46 11.24 -3.49
CA GLY A 79 -9.01 11.10 -3.63
C GLY A 79 -8.57 9.91 -4.47
N VAL A 80 -9.43 8.93 -4.75
CA VAL A 80 -9.14 7.83 -5.69
C VAL A 80 -9.29 8.33 -7.13
N ILE A 81 -8.34 7.97 -7.98
CA ILE A 81 -8.36 8.29 -9.41
C ILE A 81 -8.86 7.08 -10.19
N ARG A 82 -8.33 5.88 -9.90
CA ARG A 82 -8.71 4.62 -10.55
C ARG A 82 -8.18 3.41 -9.79
N ALA A 83 -8.80 2.25 -9.98
CA ALA A 83 -8.14 0.97 -9.76
C ALA A 83 -7.12 0.70 -10.89
N LEU A 84 -6.04 0.02 -10.55
CA LEU A 84 -5.07 -0.49 -11.51
C LEU A 84 -5.44 -1.92 -11.86
N GLY A 85 -5.49 -2.21 -13.17
CA GLY A 85 -5.77 -3.53 -13.71
C GLY A 85 -4.83 -3.83 -14.88
N TYR A 86 -4.75 -5.09 -15.27
CA TYR A 86 -3.77 -5.60 -16.24
C TYR A 86 -4.15 -5.39 -17.73
N GLY A 87 -5.03 -4.44 -18.05
CA GLY A 87 -5.44 -4.11 -19.42
C GLY A 87 -6.97 -4.05 -19.60
N GLU A 88 -7.43 -3.82 -20.82
CA GLU A 88 -8.87 -3.82 -21.12
C GLU A 88 -9.45 -5.23 -20.94
N GLY A 89 -10.32 -5.40 -19.93
CA GLY A 89 -10.96 -6.66 -19.59
C GLY A 89 -10.17 -7.56 -18.62
N GLY A 90 -9.00 -7.13 -18.14
CA GLY A 90 -8.26 -7.84 -17.10
C GLY A 90 -8.96 -7.71 -15.74
N GLN A 91 -8.86 -8.73 -14.90
CA GLN A 91 -9.22 -8.60 -13.48
C GLN A 91 -8.37 -7.48 -12.85
N ASP A 92 -9.01 -6.58 -12.10
CA ASP A 92 -8.32 -5.52 -11.34
C ASP A 92 -7.51 -6.07 -10.17
N TYR A 93 -7.61 -7.38 -9.91
CA TYR A 93 -6.90 -8.06 -8.84
C TYR A 93 -5.43 -8.25 -9.18
N LEU A 94 -4.57 -7.96 -8.21
CA LEU A 94 -3.13 -8.17 -8.31
C LEU A 94 -2.80 -9.64 -8.49
N ALA A 95 -1.80 -9.91 -9.34
CA ALA A 95 -1.32 -11.24 -9.64
C ALA A 95 0.22 -11.28 -9.68
N GLY A 96 0.80 -12.47 -9.61
CA GLY A 96 2.24 -12.68 -9.74
C GLY A 96 3.06 -11.87 -8.73
N SER A 97 4.03 -11.10 -9.23
CA SER A 97 4.92 -10.29 -8.39
C SER A 97 4.22 -9.18 -7.62
N ASP A 98 3.16 -8.59 -8.18
CA ASP A 98 2.44 -7.50 -7.51
C ASP A 98 1.61 -8.04 -6.33
N LEU A 99 1.04 -9.25 -6.49
CA LEU A 99 0.40 -9.95 -5.38
C LEU A 99 1.42 -10.31 -4.30
N ALA A 100 2.57 -10.85 -4.68
CA ALA A 100 3.64 -11.17 -3.71
C ALA A 100 4.10 -9.92 -2.93
N PHE A 101 4.17 -8.76 -3.59
CA PHE A 101 4.47 -7.50 -2.92
C PHE A 101 3.36 -7.08 -1.96
N ALA A 102 2.09 -7.19 -2.36
CA ALA A 102 0.96 -6.91 -1.48
C ALA A 102 0.91 -7.85 -0.27
N ASP A 103 1.11 -9.15 -0.46
CA ASP A 103 1.17 -10.13 0.63
C ASP A 103 2.28 -9.76 1.64
N TRP A 104 3.44 -9.33 1.13
CA TRP A 104 4.55 -8.88 1.96
C TRP A 104 4.23 -7.58 2.72
N LEU A 105 3.51 -6.64 2.10
CA LEU A 105 2.99 -5.42 2.75
C LEU A 105 1.98 -5.75 3.85
N TRP A 106 1.07 -6.70 3.60
CA TRP A 106 0.06 -7.15 4.55
C TRP A 106 0.68 -7.65 5.85
N GLN A 107 1.70 -8.51 5.74
CA GLN A 107 2.42 -9.08 6.88
C GLN A 107 3.10 -8.01 7.76
N ARG A 108 3.33 -6.82 7.23
CA ARG A 108 4.04 -5.72 7.89
C ARG A 108 3.14 -4.52 8.19
N ASP A 109 1.83 -4.64 7.97
CA ASP A 109 0.89 -3.52 8.11
C ASP A 109 1.32 -2.26 7.31
N GLY A 110 1.92 -2.48 6.13
CA GLY A 110 2.44 -1.43 5.27
C GLY A 110 3.73 -0.76 5.76
N ALA A 111 4.24 -1.11 6.93
CA ALA A 111 5.44 -0.53 7.53
C ALA A 111 6.73 -1.19 7.03
N ILE A 112 7.62 -0.40 6.46
CA ILE A 112 8.88 -0.89 5.89
C ILE A 112 10.05 -0.25 6.63
N GLU A 113 10.67 -1.03 7.50
CA GLU A 113 11.89 -0.68 8.24
C GLU A 113 13.11 -1.33 7.59
N GLY A 114 14.27 -0.66 7.60
CA GLY A 114 15.57 -1.30 7.37
C GLY A 114 15.86 -1.82 5.96
N VAL A 115 14.89 -1.90 5.06
CA VAL A 115 15.11 -2.34 3.68
C VAL A 115 15.93 -1.30 2.94
N LYS A 116 17.06 -1.73 2.36
CA LYS A 116 17.76 -0.97 1.31
C LYS A 116 16.86 -1.00 0.08
N VAL A 117 15.91 -0.07 0.03
CA VAL A 117 15.17 0.20 -1.19
C VAL A 117 16.15 0.85 -2.15
N MET A 118 16.70 0.07 -3.08
CA MET A 118 17.46 0.64 -4.18
C MET A 118 16.45 1.19 -5.18
N GLU A 119 16.23 2.50 -5.13
CA GLU A 119 15.54 3.24 -6.18
C GLU A 119 16.46 3.25 -7.42
N ALA A 120 16.49 2.14 -8.15
CA ALA A 120 17.10 2.07 -9.47
C ALA A 120 16.10 2.69 -10.48
N GLY A 121 15.97 4.02 -10.43
CA GLY A 121 15.02 4.75 -11.28
C GLY A 121 13.55 4.43 -10.95
N ARG A 122 12.82 3.83 -11.90
CA ARG A 122 11.37 3.53 -11.81
C ARG A 122 11.04 2.20 -11.11
N ARG A 123 12.06 1.44 -10.70
CA ARG A 123 11.92 0.09 -10.14
C ARG A 123 12.29 0.12 -8.66
N ILE A 124 11.37 -0.30 -7.82
CA ILE A 124 11.62 -0.53 -6.39
C ILE A 124 12.06 -1.98 -6.24
N GLU A 125 13.32 -2.18 -5.86
CA GLU A 125 13.80 -3.49 -5.42
C GLU A 125 13.89 -3.52 -3.90
N ILE A 126 13.16 -4.45 -3.30
CA ILE A 126 13.15 -4.70 -1.87
C ILE A 126 14.27 -5.69 -1.60
N VAL A 127 15.44 -5.15 -1.22
CA VAL A 127 16.56 -5.98 -0.79
C VAL A 127 16.45 -6.12 0.72
N ASP A 128 15.84 -7.22 1.17
CA ASP A 128 15.81 -7.56 2.59
C ASP A 128 17.24 -7.91 3.01
N SER A 129 17.80 -7.18 3.96
CA SER A 129 19.19 -7.35 4.41
C SER A 129 19.30 -8.46 5.45
N VAL A 130 18.68 -9.61 5.18
CA VAL A 130 18.71 -10.79 6.03
C VAL A 130 19.11 -12.01 5.21
N PHE A 131 20.21 -11.92 4.46
CA PHE A 131 21.11 -13.03 4.10
C PHE A 131 22.49 -12.47 3.74
#